data_AF-A0A389N059-F1
#
_entry.id   AF-A0A389N059-F1
#
_cell.length_a   1.000
_cell.length_b   1.000
_cell.length_c   1.000
_cell.angle_alpha   90.00
_cell.angle_beta   90.00
_cell.angle_gamma   90.00
#
_symmetry.space_group_name_H-M   'P 1'
#
loop_
_entity.id
_entity.type
_entity.pdbx_description
1 polymer ?
#
loop_
_entity_poly.entity_id
_entity_poly.type
_entity_poly.pdbx_seq_one_letter_code
_entity_poly.pdbx_strand_id
1 'polypeptide(L)' 'MALRTFALLLGVVLGFATMVWFFYFVPLGCAMNTTGCRETFSVWSRLGLVHFWAPFLVALAAVAYGLGRR' A
#
# COMPACT_ATOMS: atom_id res chain seq x y z
N MET A 1 20.36 14.88 -7.04
CA MET A 1 19.58 14.11 -8.03
C MET A 1 19.30 12.68 -7.55
N ALA A 2 20.32 11.92 -7.12
CA ALA A 2 20.16 10.52 -6.71
C ALA A 2 19.05 10.25 -5.67
N LEU A 3 18.95 11.06 -4.60
CA LEU A 3 17.93 10.87 -3.54
C LEU A 3 16.49 10.95 -4.05
N ARG A 4 16.20 11.84 -5.01
CA ARG A 4 14.86 11.99 -5.59
C ARG A 4 14.50 10.83 -6.50
N THR A 5 15.46 10.37 -7.30
CA THR A 5 15.29 9.17 -8.12
C THR A 5 15.07 7.93 -7.25
N PHE A 6 15.79 7.82 -6.13
CA PHE A 6 15.60 6.74 -5.17
C PHE A 6 14.22 6.81 -4.49
N ALA A 7 13.79 8.00 -4.08
CA ALA A 7 12.45 8.21 -3.52
C ALA A 7 11.33 7.87 -4.52
N LEU A 8 11.50 8.20 -5.81
CA LEU A 8 10.58 7.79 -6.87
C LEU A 8 10.48 6.27 -6.97
N LEU A 9 11.61 5.59 -7.13
CA LEU A 9 11.64 4.15 -7.29
C LEU A 9 11.06 3.45 -6.06
N LEU A 10 11.42 3.90 -4.87
CA LEU A 10 10.93 3.35 -3.62
C LEU A 10 9.43 3.59 -3.46
N GLY A 11 8.93 4.79 -3.82
CA GLY A 11 7.50 5.09 -3.82
C GLY A 11 6.71 4.22 -4.79
N VAL A 12 7.21 4.01 -6.01
CA VAL A 12 6.56 3.13 -7.01
C VAL A 12 6.53 1.67 -6.52
N VAL A 13 7.66 1.16 -6.04
CA VAL A 13 7.77 -0.21 -5.52
C VAL A 13 6.85 -0.40 -4.30
N LEU A 14 6.85 0.55 -3.37
CA LEU A 14 5.99 0.51 -2.19
C LEU A 14 4.50 0.57 -2.57
N GLY A 15 4.14 1.40 -3.56
CA GLY A 15 2.78 1.46 -4.09
C GLY A 15 2.32 0.13 -4.67
N PHE A 16 3.17 -0.50 -5.49
CA PHE A 16 2.87 -1.83 -6.06
C PHE A 16 2.78 -2.91 -4.99
N ALA A 17 3.73 -2.94 -4.05
CA ALA A 17 3.73 -3.86 -2.92
C ALA A 17 2.46 -3.72 -2.05
N THR A 18 1.99 -2.48 -1.85
CA THR A 18 0.76 -2.19 -1.11
C THR A 18 -0.47 -2.77 -1.81
N MET A 19 -0.56 -2.62 -3.15
CA MET A 19 -1.64 -3.21 -3.95
C MET A 19 -1.63 -4.73 -3.83
N VAL A 20 -0.47 -5.37 -4.03
CA VAL A 20 -0.32 -6.82 -3.92
C VAL A 20 -0.65 -7.31 -2.52
N TRP A 21 -0.19 -6.60 -1.48
CA TRP A 21 -0.48 -6.94 -0.09
C TRP A 21 -1.99 -6.93 0.19
N PHE A 22 -2.67 -5.83 -0.12
CA PHE A 22 -4.07 -5.66 0.23
C PHE A 22 -5.03 -6.50 -0.62
N PHE A 23 -4.79 -6.61 -1.93
CA PHE A 23 -5.70 -7.33 -2.83
C PHE A 23 -5.40 -8.83 -2.97
N TYR A 24 -4.19 -9.29 -2.63
CA TYR A 24 -3.84 -10.71 -2.69
C TYR A 24 -3.53 -11.30 -1.33
N PHE A 25 -2.54 -10.79 -0.59
CA PHE A 25 -2.10 -11.45 0.65
C PHE A 25 -3.14 -11.39 1.78
N VAL A 26 -3.80 -10.25 1.97
CA VAL A 26 -4.87 -10.11 2.99
C VAL A 26 -6.04 -11.08 2.72
N PRO A 27 -6.67 -11.10 1.53
CA PRO A 27 -7.75 -12.03 1.27
C PRO A 27 -7.29 -13.49 1.21
N LEU A 28 -6.06 -13.77 0.75
CA LEU A 28 -5.49 -15.12 0.78
C LEU A 28 -5.30 -15.62 2.22
N GLY A 29 -4.80 -14.78 3.11
CA GLY A 29 -4.70 -15.07 4.54
C GLY A 29 -6.07 -15.30 5.20
N CYS A 30 -7.08 -14.53 4.80
CA CYS A 30 -8.46 -14.73 5.24
C CYS A 30 -9.08 -16.02 4.71
N ALA A 31 -8.82 -16.39 3.46
CA ALA A 31 -9.28 -17.65 2.87
C ALA A 31 -8.63 -18.86 3.58
N MET A 32 -7.40 -18.71 4.05
CA MET A 32 -6.68 -19.73 4.83
C MET A 32 -7.09 -19.75 6.32
N ASN A 33 -7.69 -18.68 6.86
CA ASN A 33 -8.12 -18.58 8.25
C ASN A 33 -9.52 -17.95 8.40
N THR A 34 -10.54 -18.79 8.25
CA THR A 34 -11.96 -18.39 8.14
C THR A 34 -12.58 -17.85 9.43
N THR A 35 -11.96 -18.02 10.60
CA THR A 35 -12.47 -17.53 11.88
C THR A 35 -12.17 -16.05 12.13
N GLY A 36 -11.16 -15.47 11.45
CA GLY A 36 -10.71 -14.09 11.68
C GLY A 36 -11.35 -13.03 10.76
N CYS A 37 -11.97 -13.45 9.65
CA CYS A 37 -12.32 -12.55 8.56
C CYS A 37 -13.83 -12.55 8.28
N ARG A 38 -14.59 -11.85 9.12
CA ARG A 38 -16.06 -11.71 9.01
C ARG A 38 -16.52 -10.36 8.44
N GLU A 39 -15.58 -9.42 8.29
CA GLU A 39 -15.81 -8.07 7.77
C GLU A 39 -15.67 -8.05 6.24
N THR A 40 -16.46 -7.22 5.56
CA THR A 40 -16.27 -6.96 4.13
C THR A 40 -14.96 -6.20 3.91
N PHE A 41 -13.96 -6.86 3.30
CA PHE A 41 -12.66 -6.27 2.95
C PHE A 41 -12.81 -5.21 1.86
N SER A 42 -13.10 -4.00 2.30
CA SER A 42 -13.16 -2.81 1.47
C SER A 42 -11.95 -1.92 1.77
N VAL A 43 -11.47 -1.19 0.76
CA VAL A 43 -10.50 -0.09 0.94
C VAL A 43 -11.01 0.98 1.91
N TRP A 44 -12.32 1.04 2.15
CA TRP A 44 -12.99 1.93 3.10
C TRP A 44 -13.23 1.31 4.48
N SER A 45 -12.91 0.03 4.67
CA SER A 45 -12.99 -0.62 5.98
C SER A 45 -11.86 -0.15 6.90
N ARG A 46 -12.01 -0.38 8.21
CA ARG A 46 -10.94 -0.06 9.19
C ARG A 46 -9.62 -0.77 8.86
N LEU A 47 -9.70 -2.01 8.38
CA LEU A 47 -8.56 -2.78 7.86
C LEU A 47 -7.97 -2.16 6.59
N GLY A 48 -8.81 -1.68 5.68
CA GLY A 48 -8.40 -0.92 4.49
C GLY A 48 -7.67 0.37 4.85
N LEU A 49 -8.12 1.09 5.86
CA LEU A 49 -7.45 2.31 6.29
C LEU A 49 -6.00 2.06 6.75
N VAL A 50 -5.76 0.95 7.46
CA VAL A 50 -4.44 0.61 8.00
C VAL A 50 -3.55 -0.10 6.97
N HIS A 51 -4.07 -1.12 6.29
CA HIS A 51 -3.26 -1.98 5.41
C HIS A 51 -3.15 -1.46 3.98
N PHE A 52 -4.03 -0.54 3.56
CA PHE A 52 -4.02 0.04 2.23
C PHE A 52 -3.68 1.53 2.28
N TRP A 53 -4.49 2.35 2.95
CA TRP A 53 -4.32 3.80 2.88
C TRP A 53 -3.02 4.31 3.52
N ALA A 54 -2.65 3.81 4.70
CA ALA A 54 -1.40 4.25 5.34
C ALA A 54 -0.15 4.00 4.46
N PRO A 55 0.14 2.78 3.99
CA PRO A 55 1.29 2.54 3.11
C PRO A 55 1.14 3.20 1.73
N PHE A 56 -0.08 3.31 1.20
CA PHE A 56 -0.33 3.97 -0.08
C PHE A 56 -0.06 5.48 -0.03
N LEU A 57 -0.45 6.17 1.05
CA LEU A 57 -0.17 7.59 1.23
C LEU A 57 1.34 7.85 1.39
N VAL A 58 2.06 6.96 2.07
CA VAL A 58 3.53 7.03 2.15
C VAL A 58 4.16 6.85 0.77
N ALA A 59 3.70 5.87 -0.02
CA ALA A 59 4.14 5.67 -1.39
C ALA A 59 3.87 6.91 -2.26
N LEU A 60 2.67 7.49 -2.18
CA LEU A 60 2.31 8.71 -2.89
C LEU A 60 3.18 9.90 -2.48
N ALA A 61 3.45 10.07 -1.19
CA ALA A 61 4.32 11.14 -0.71
C ALA A 61 5.76 10.98 -1.24
N ALA A 62 6.28 9.75 -1.26
CA ALA A 62 7.61 9.46 -1.81
C ALA A 62 7.68 9.72 -3.32
N VAL A 63 6.65 9.32 -4.08
CA VAL A 63 6.53 9.63 -5.50
C VAL A 63 6.43 11.14 -5.72
N ALA A 64 5.56 11.84 -4.99
CA ALA A 64 5.38 13.28 -5.13
C ALA A 64 6.68 14.05 -4.81
N TYR A 65 7.39 13.67 -3.74
CA TYR A 65 8.68 14.24 -3.39
C TYR A 65 9.72 14.03 -4.49
N GLY A 66 9.76 12.82 -5.05
CA GLY A 66 10.72 12.48 -6.10
C GLY A 66 10.37 13.10 -7.47
N LEU A 67 9.08 13.32 -7.75
CA LEU A 67 8.58 14.02 -8.94
C LEU A 67 8.74 15.55 -8.84
N GLY A 68 8.80 16.09 -7.61
CA GLY A 68 9.05 17.50 -7.37
C GLY A 68 10.30 17.95 -8.11
N ARG A 69 10.18 18.92 -9.01
CA ARG A 69 11.33 19.52 -9.71
C ARG A 69 11.97 20.54 -8.77
N ARG A 70 13.30 20.41 -8.62
CA ARG A 70 14.23 21.22 -7.79
C ARG A 70 13.56 21.99 -6.65
#